data_AF-A0A3D3WFD5-F1
#
_entry.id   AF-A0A3D3WFD5-F1
#
_cell.length_a   1.000
_cell.length_b   1.000
_cell.length_c   1.000
_cell.angle_alpha   90.00
_cell.angle_beta   90.00
_cell.angle_gamma   90.00
#
_symmetry.space_group_name_H-M   'P 1'
#
loop_
_entity.id
_entity.type
_entity.pdbx_description
1 polymer ?
#
loop_
_entity_poly.entity_id
_entity_poly.type
_entity_poly.pdbx_seq_one_letter_code
_entity_poly.pdbx_strand_id
1 'polypeptide(L)' 'LAFSSLSFLGFGVSPPTPDWGLMISDARGFMSFAPWGVIAPVIGLSSLIIGINLSADALAKALGIDRAQKAPM' A
#
# COMPACT_ATOMS: atom_id res chain seq x y z
N LEU A 1 0.45 -3.31 5.98
CA LEU A 1 1.17 -3.82 4.79
C LEU A 1 1.43 -5.32 4.88
N ALA A 2 2.09 -5.82 5.94
CA ALA A 2 2.39 -7.25 6.11
C ALA A 2 1.16 -8.20 6.06
N PHE A 3 0.04 -7.81 6.67
CA PHE A 3 -1.22 -8.59 6.60
C PHE A 3 -1.77 -8.68 5.17
N SER A 4 -1.87 -7.55 4.45
CA SER A 4 -2.34 -7.53 3.05
C SER A 4 -1.42 -8.29 2.10
N SER A 5 -0.08 -8.26 2.32
CA SER A 5 0.85 -9.07 1.53
C SER A 5 0.71 -10.56 1.81
N LEU A 6 0.47 -10.95 3.06
CA LEU A 6 0.26 -12.35 3.44
C LEU A 6 -1.07 -12.89 2.89
N SER A 7 -2.13 -12.05 2.88
CA SER A 7 -3.41 -12.38 2.26
C SER A 7 -3.34 -12.49 0.73
N PHE A 8 -2.56 -11.63 0.07
CA PHE A 8 -2.27 -11.74 -1.36
C PHE A 8 -1.53 -13.05 -1.73
N LEU A 9 -0.72 -13.59 -0.80
CA LEU A 9 -0.02 -14.86 -0.94
C LEU A 9 -0.88 -16.10 -0.60
N GLY A 10 -2.17 -15.92 -0.32
CA GLY A 10 -3.12 -17.02 -0.08
C GLY A 10 -3.27 -17.46 1.38
N PHE A 11 -2.60 -16.78 2.32
CA PHE A 11 -2.74 -17.03 3.77
C PHE A 11 -3.69 -16.01 4.44
N GLY A 12 -4.61 -15.45 3.65
CA GLY A 12 -5.54 -14.43 4.10
C GLY A 12 -6.65 -14.99 4.97
N VAL A 13 -7.28 -14.10 5.72
CA VAL A 13 -8.50 -14.41 6.47
C VAL A 13 -9.61 -14.87 5.52
N SER A 14 -10.29 -15.95 5.87
CA SER A 14 -11.39 -16.47 5.06
C SER A 14 -12.54 -15.45 5.00
N PRO A 15 -13.25 -15.31 3.86
CA PRO A 15 -14.48 -14.52 3.79
C PRO A 15 -15.43 -14.92 4.94
N PRO A 16 -16.14 -13.99 5.62
CA PRO A 16 -16.64 -12.69 5.15
C PRO A 16 -15.81 -11.48 5.61
N THR A 17 -14.59 -11.69 6.11
CA THR A 17 -13.75 -10.60 6.62
C THR A 17 -13.25 -9.70 5.47
N PRO A 18 -13.36 -8.36 5.57
CA PRO A 18 -12.87 -7.46 4.52
C PRO A 18 -11.34 -7.47 4.45
N ASP A 19 -10.77 -8.25 3.54
CA ASP A 19 -9.34 -8.28 3.26
C ASP A 19 -9.04 -7.72 1.86
N TRP A 20 -8.26 -6.65 1.84
CA TRP A 20 -8.01 -5.88 0.62
C TRP A 20 -7.13 -6.64 -0.39
N GLY A 21 -6.28 -7.57 0.08
CA GLY A 21 -5.44 -8.40 -0.79
C GLY A 21 -6.24 -9.53 -1.44
N LEU A 22 -7.13 -10.15 -0.68
CA LEU A 22 -8.08 -11.16 -1.17
C LEU A 22 -9.09 -10.54 -2.15
N MET A 23 -9.58 -9.32 -1.87
CA MET A 23 -10.47 -8.60 -2.79
C MET A 23 -9.83 -8.31 -4.16
N ILE A 24 -8.54 -7.97 -4.20
CA ILE A 24 -7.79 -7.79 -5.46
C ILE A 24 -7.62 -9.12 -6.21
N SER A 25 -7.37 -10.21 -5.47
CA SER A 25 -7.26 -11.56 -6.04
C SER A 25 -8.59 -12.02 -6.66
N ASP A 26 -9.70 -11.89 -5.92
CA ASP A 26 -11.04 -12.29 -6.36
C ASP A 26 -11.54 -11.44 -7.52
N ALA A 27 -11.29 -10.13 -7.46
CA ALA A 27 -11.71 -9.21 -8.52
C ALA A 27 -10.92 -9.38 -9.83
N ARG A 28 -9.84 -10.19 -9.86
CA ARG A 28 -9.10 -10.52 -11.10
C ARG A 28 -9.98 -11.28 -12.11
N GLY A 29 -10.90 -12.13 -11.65
CA GLY A 29 -11.84 -12.85 -12.52
C GLY A 29 -12.97 -11.97 -13.06
N PHE A 30 -13.30 -10.88 -12.37
CA PHE A 30 -14.36 -9.94 -12.73
C PHE A 30 -13.81 -8.63 -13.31
N MET A 31 -12.50 -8.52 -13.53
CA MET A 31 -11.85 -7.26 -13.91
C MET A 31 -12.42 -6.67 -15.21
N SER A 32 -12.86 -7.53 -16.12
CA SER A 32 -13.50 -7.12 -17.39
C SER A 32 -14.92 -6.59 -17.22
N PHE A 33 -15.61 -6.91 -16.11
CA PHE A 33 -17.02 -6.57 -15.88
C PHE A 33 -17.25 -5.60 -14.69
N ALA A 34 -16.38 -5.63 -13.68
CA ALA A 34 -16.51 -4.88 -12.43
C ALA A 34 -15.15 -4.35 -11.93
N PRO A 35 -14.51 -3.42 -12.66
CA PRO A 35 -13.15 -2.95 -12.34
C PRO A 35 -13.04 -2.21 -10.99
N TRP A 36 -14.15 -1.69 -10.45
CA TRP A 36 -14.19 -0.99 -9.17
C TRP A 36 -13.76 -1.85 -7.97
N GLY A 37 -13.95 -3.18 -8.04
CA GLY A 37 -13.53 -4.11 -6.98
C GLY A 37 -12.01 -4.14 -6.76
N VAL A 38 -11.22 -3.79 -7.78
CA VAL A 38 -9.75 -3.67 -7.69
C VAL A 38 -9.33 -2.23 -7.38
N ILE A 39 -10.00 -1.24 -7.98
CA ILE A 39 -9.57 0.17 -7.89
C ILE A 39 -9.63 0.70 -6.45
N ALA A 40 -10.71 0.39 -5.71
CA ALA A 40 -10.88 0.87 -4.35
C ALA A 40 -9.74 0.45 -3.39
N PRO A 41 -9.40 -0.86 -3.27
CA PRO A 41 -8.29 -1.27 -2.41
C PRO A 41 -6.93 -0.76 -2.92
N VAL A 42 -6.73 -0.67 -4.23
CA VAL A 42 -5.49 -0.12 -4.82
C VAL A 42 -5.27 1.33 -4.42
N ILE A 43 -6.29 2.19 -4.54
CA ILE A 43 -6.17 3.62 -4.20
C ILE A 43 -5.83 3.81 -2.71
N GLY A 44 -6.48 3.08 -1.81
CA GLY A 44 -6.19 3.25 -0.39
C GLY A 44 -4.81 2.72 0.00
N LEU A 45 -4.32 1.63 -0.62
CA LEU A 45 -2.94 1.17 -0.46
C LEU A 45 -1.93 2.21 -0.97
N SER A 46 -2.14 2.77 -2.15
CA SER A 46 -1.28 3.83 -2.71
C SER A 46 -1.23 5.06 -1.81
N SER A 47 -2.39 5.54 -1.33
CA SER A 47 -2.46 6.69 -0.42
C SER A 47 -1.72 6.43 0.89
N LEU A 48 -1.83 5.22 1.45
CA LEU A 48 -1.14 4.86 2.69
C LEU A 48 0.38 4.88 2.50
N ILE A 49 0.88 4.30 1.39
CA ILE A 49 2.31 4.29 1.06
C ILE A 49 2.84 5.73 0.92
N ILE A 50 2.13 6.57 0.17
CA ILE A 50 2.50 7.98 -0.01
C ILE A 50 2.53 8.70 1.34
N GLY A 51 1.47 8.55 2.15
CA GLY A 51 1.39 9.18 3.46
C GLY A 51 2.52 8.76 4.41
N ILE A 52 2.88 7.46 4.44
CA ILE A 52 3.99 6.95 5.24
C ILE A 52 5.33 7.51 4.73
N ASN A 53 5.57 7.50 3.42
CA ASN A 53 6.81 8.03 2.84
C ASN A 53 6.98 9.52 3.17
N LEU A 54 5.94 10.33 2.95
CA LEU A 54 5.97 11.75 3.28
C LEU A 54 6.16 12.00 4.78
N SER A 55 5.56 11.18 5.63
CA SER A 55 5.73 11.28 7.08
C SER A 55 7.16 10.92 7.50
N ALA A 56 7.76 9.91 6.88
CA ALA A 56 9.15 9.52 7.11
C ALA A 56 10.11 10.62 6.65
N ASP A 57 9.88 11.21 5.49
CA ASP A 57 10.67 12.34 4.97
C ASP A 57 10.57 13.56 5.89
N ALA A 58 9.35 13.90 6.34
CA ALA A 58 9.13 15.00 7.28
C ALA A 58 9.80 14.74 8.64
N LEU A 59 9.75 13.50 9.14
CA LEU A 59 10.42 13.10 10.36
C LEU A 59 11.94 13.16 10.21
N ALA A 60 12.49 12.66 9.11
CA ALA A 60 13.93 12.73 8.83
C ALA A 60 14.43 14.18 8.78
N LYS A 61 13.64 15.07 8.17
CA LYS A 61 13.90 16.51 8.14
C LYS A 61 13.83 17.14 9.54
N ALA A 62 12.81 16.80 10.33
CA ALA A 62 12.65 17.30 11.70
C ALA A 62 13.79 16.85 12.64
N LEU A 63 14.31 15.64 12.43
CA LEU A 63 15.44 15.09 13.17
C LEU A 63 16.80 15.60 12.66
N GLY A 64 16.83 16.42 11.61
CA GLY A 64 18.06 16.95 11.04
C GLY A 64 18.96 15.87 10.42
N ILE A 65 18.37 14.74 10.02
CA ILE A 65 19.06 13.64 9.32
C ILE A 65 19.42 14.06 7.89
N ASP A 66 18.88 15.20 7.42
CA ASP A 66 19.25 15.87 6.18
C ASP A 66 20.67 16.49 6.25
N ARG A 67 21.68 15.62 6.33
CA ARG A 67 23.12 15.94 6.29
C ARG A 67 23.80 15.18 5.16
N ALA A 68 23.35 15.32 3.91
CA ALA A 68 24.06 14.66 2.81
C ALA A 68 23.91 15.32 1.42
N GLN A 69 23.74 16.63 1.34
CA GLN A 69 24.02 17.35 0.09
C GLN A 69 24.96 18.54 0.30
N LYS A 70 26.07 18.30 1.01
CA LYS A 70 27.32 18.97 0.67
C LYS A 70 28.03 18.08 -0.36
N ALA A 71 27.64 18.21 -1.61
CA ALA A 71 28.54 17.82 -2.68
C ALA A 71 29.68 18.87 -2.69
N PRO A 72 30.95 18.47 -2.53
CA PRO A 72 32.06 19.37 -2.83
C PRO A 72 32.06 19.70 -4.33
N MET A 73 32.29 20.97 -4.62
CA MET A 73 32.44 21.56 -5.95
C MET A 73 33.52 20.86 -6.77
#